data_AF-A0A7L3ZF66-F1
#
_entry.id   AF-A0A7L3ZF66-F1
#
_cell.length_a   1.000
_cell.length_b   1.000
_cell.length_c   1.000
_cell.angle_alpha   90.00
_cell.angle_beta   90.00
_cell.angle_gamma   90.00
#
_symmetry.space_group_name_H-M   'P 1'
#
loop_
_entity.id
_entity.type
_entity.pdbx_description
1 polymer ?
#
loop_
_entity_poly.entity_id
_entity_poly.type
_entity_poly.pdbx_seq_one_letter_code
_entity_poly.pdbx_strand_id
1 'polypeptide(L)'
;EGEEWQRLRRLLGRLLLRPRAAEGYAGPVAAVVSDLLRRLQHQRDRHPQHLVPDIATEFYKFGLEGISSVLFASRLGCLEPEVPQDTETFIRSINTMFVMTLLTM
;
A
#
# COMPACT_ATOMS: atom_id res chain seq x y z
N GLU A 1 -4.87 -5.78 29.15
CA GLU A 1 -4.47 -5.30 27.81
C GLU A 1 -3.11 -5.83 27.31
N GLY A 2 -2.12 -6.12 28.17
CA GLY A 2 -0.78 -6.56 27.72
C GLY A 2 -0.67 -8.00 27.19
N GLU A 3 -1.30 -8.99 27.82
CA GLU A 3 -1.11 -10.41 27.44
C GLU A 3 -1.70 -10.76 26.08
N GLU A 4 -2.90 -10.24 25.79
CA GLU A 4 -3.58 -10.45 24.52
C GLU A 4 -2.82 -9.83 23.36
N TRP A 5 -2.40 -8.57 23.50
CA TRP A 5 -1.52 -7.90 22.54
C TRP A 5 -0.23 -8.70 22.33
N GLN A 6 0.40 -9.17 23.40
CA GLN A 6 1.65 -9.92 23.31
C GLN A 6 1.45 -11.30 22.66
N ARG A 7 0.27 -11.91 22.82
CA ARG A 7 -0.09 -13.14 22.12
C ARG A 7 -0.26 -12.89 20.62
N LEU A 8 -1.05 -11.89 20.23
CA LEU A 8 -1.27 -11.49 18.83
C LEU A 8 0.05 -11.10 18.14
N ARG A 9 0.85 -10.25 18.79
CA ARG A 9 2.16 -9.81 18.28
C ARG A 9 3.12 -10.97 18.05
N ARG A 10 3.15 -11.95 18.97
CA ARG A 10 3.97 -13.16 18.81
C ARG A 10 3.51 -14.02 17.63
N LEU A 11 2.21 -14.11 17.34
CA LEU A 11 1.69 -14.84 16.19
C LEU A 11 2.03 -14.10 14.88
N LEU A 12 1.67 -12.83 14.77
CA LEU A 12 1.91 -12.02 13.58
C LEU A 12 3.42 -11.86 13.28
N GLY A 13 4.24 -11.67 14.30
CA GLY A 13 5.69 -11.52 14.13
C GLY A 13 6.36 -12.75 13.51
N ARG A 14 5.81 -13.96 13.72
CA ARG A 14 6.33 -15.17 13.07
C ARG A 14 6.06 -15.18 11.56
N LEU A 15 4.95 -14.60 11.14
CA LEU A 15 4.53 -14.54 9.74
C LEU A 15 5.19 -13.35 9.03
N LEU A 16 5.22 -12.18 9.67
CA LEU A 16 5.61 -10.93 9.00
C LEU A 16 7.07 -10.52 9.22
N LEU A 17 7.69 -10.89 10.35
CA LEU A 17 8.98 -10.33 10.77
C LEU A 17 10.13 -11.34 10.76
N ARG A 18 9.86 -12.64 10.61
CA ARG A 18 10.93 -13.64 10.50
C ARG A 18 11.60 -13.51 9.13
N PRO A 19 12.95 -13.45 9.05
CA PRO A 19 13.66 -13.27 7.78
C PRO A 19 13.23 -14.26 6.69
N ARG A 20 13.16 -15.56 7.01
CA ARG A 20 12.69 -16.59 6.07
C ARG A 20 11.26 -16.40 5.56
N ALA A 21 10.38 -15.83 6.38
CA ALA A 21 9.01 -15.54 5.95
C ALA A 21 8.99 -14.27 5.08
N ALA A 22 9.74 -13.24 5.49
CA ALA A 22 9.88 -11.99 4.75
C ALA A 22 10.51 -12.16 3.37
N GLU A 23 11.45 -13.11 3.21
CA GLU A 23 12.04 -13.48 1.91
C GLU A 23 10.97 -13.88 0.89
N GLY A 24 9.90 -14.57 1.32
CA GLY A 24 8.80 -14.97 0.44
C GLY A 24 8.01 -13.79 -0.15
N TYR A 25 8.11 -12.60 0.45
CA TYR A 25 7.41 -11.40 0.00
C TYR A 25 8.20 -10.59 -1.03
N ALA A 26 9.49 -10.91 -1.25
CA ALA A 26 10.33 -10.16 -2.19
C ALA A 26 9.76 -10.16 -3.61
N GLY A 27 9.29 -11.32 -4.11
CA GLY A 27 8.67 -11.44 -5.43
C GLY A 27 7.39 -10.60 -5.55
N PRO A 28 6.38 -10.82 -4.69
CA PRO A 28 5.15 -10.02 -4.68
C PRO A 28 5.40 -8.51 -4.58
N VAL A 29 6.31 -8.06 -3.71
CA VAL A 29 6.65 -6.64 -3.57
C VAL A 29 7.36 -6.11 -4.82
N ALA A 30 8.30 -6.86 -5.40
CA ALA A 30 8.99 -6.45 -6.64
C ALA A 30 8.02 -6.28 -7.82
N ALA A 31 6.98 -7.12 -7.91
CA ALA A 31 5.92 -6.96 -8.91
C ALA A 31 5.16 -5.65 -8.71
N VAL A 32 4.75 -5.34 -7.47
CA VAL A 32 4.05 -4.07 -7.16
C VAL A 32 4.94 -2.85 -7.42
N VAL A 33 6.24 -2.92 -7.11
CA VAL A 33 7.20 -1.84 -7.44
C VAL A 33 7.31 -1.65 -8.95
N SER A 34 7.35 -2.72 -9.73
CA SER A 34 7.38 -2.64 -11.19
C SER A 34 6.14 -1.95 -11.76
N ASP A 35 4.98 -2.19 -11.15
CA ASP A 35 3.71 -1.58 -11.55
C ASP A 35 3.68 -0.09 -11.20
N LEU A 36 4.19 0.28 -10.02
CA LEU A 36 4.36 1.67 -9.61
C LEU A 36 5.26 2.41 -10.62
N LEU A 37 6.42 1.84 -10.97
CA LEU A 37 7.34 2.49 -11.91
C LEU A 37 6.70 2.74 -13.28
N ARG A 38 5.94 1.76 -13.80
CA ARG A 38 5.18 1.91 -15.05
C ARG A 38 4.15 3.03 -14.95
N ARG A 39 3.41 3.09 -13.84
CA ARG A 39 2.39 4.13 -13.61
C ARG A 39 3.01 5.53 -13.49
N LEU A 40 4.10 5.67 -12.76
CA LEU A 40 4.82 6.94 -12.61
C LEU A 40 5.38 7.43 -13.95
N GLN A 41 5.97 6.53 -14.75
CA GLN A 41 6.39 6.85 -16.12
C GLN A 41 5.21 7.33 -16.96
N HIS A 42 4.09 6.60 -16.95
CA HIS A 42 2.90 6.99 -17.70
C HIS A 42 2.38 8.39 -17.34
N GLN A 43 2.32 8.73 -16.05
CA GLN A 43 1.89 10.06 -15.61
C GLN A 43 2.89 11.14 -16.02
N ARG A 44 4.18 10.88 -15.82
CA ARG A 44 5.26 11.78 -16.18
C ARG A 44 5.24 12.10 -17.67
N ASP A 45 5.09 11.09 -18.51
CA ASP A 45 5.16 11.25 -19.97
C ASP A 45 3.93 11.99 -20.54
N ARG A 46 2.81 12.03 -19.80
CA ARG A 46 1.60 12.78 -20.17
C ARG A 46 1.56 14.20 -19.63
N HIS A 47 2.39 14.52 -18.64
CA HIS A 47 2.44 15.85 -18.06
C HIS A 47 3.33 16.77 -18.91
N PRO A 48 2.90 18.00 -19.26
CA PRO A 48 3.69 18.91 -20.12
C PRO A 48 5.09 19.24 -19.61
N GLN A 49 5.28 19.15 -18.29
CA GLN A 49 6.56 19.43 -17.62
C GLN A 49 7.36 18.16 -17.30
N HIS A 50 6.91 16.98 -17.73
CA HIS A 50 7.50 15.68 -17.37
C HIS A 50 7.57 15.45 -15.85
N LEU A 51 6.46 15.69 -15.16
CA LEU A 51 6.34 15.54 -13.70
C LEU A 51 5.21 14.59 -13.34
N VAL A 52 5.31 13.99 -12.15
CA VAL A 52 4.21 13.30 -11.49
C VAL A 52 3.53 14.33 -10.57
N PRO A 53 2.31 14.80 -10.88
CA PRO A 53 1.71 15.94 -10.18
C PRO A 53 1.43 15.69 -8.70
N ASP A 54 1.07 14.45 -8.35
CA ASP A 54 0.73 14.06 -6.98
C ASP A 54 1.36 12.70 -6.63
N ILE A 55 2.64 12.73 -6.26
CA ILE A 55 3.38 11.53 -5.86
C ILE A 55 2.84 10.91 -4.56
N ALA A 56 2.22 11.71 -3.68
CA ALA A 56 1.71 11.23 -2.41
C ALA A 56 0.52 10.29 -2.62
N THR A 57 -0.43 10.68 -3.49
CA THR A 57 -1.54 9.80 -3.89
C THR A 57 -1.05 8.50 -4.50
N GLU A 58 0.00 8.56 -5.32
CA GLU A 58 0.59 7.37 -5.93
C GLU A 58 1.24 6.45 -4.88
N PHE A 59 1.84 7.01 -3.83
CA PHE A 59 2.37 6.22 -2.70
C PHE A 59 1.28 5.64 -1.81
N TYR A 60 0.12 6.28 -1.65
CA TYR A 60 -1.01 5.66 -0.94
C TYR A 60 -1.55 4.44 -1.70
N LYS A 61 -1.68 4.54 -3.02
CA LYS A 61 -2.05 3.41 -3.90
C LYS A 61 -1.04 2.28 -3.81
N PHE A 62 0.24 2.61 -3.91
CA PHE A 62 1.34 1.66 -3.77
C PHE A 62 1.32 0.95 -2.40
N GLY A 63 1.17 1.70 -1.31
CA GLY A 63 1.15 1.13 0.04
C GLY A 63 0.02 0.12 0.22
N LEU A 64 -1.18 0.44 -0.29
CA LEU A 64 -2.33 -0.45 -0.21
C LEU A 64 -2.15 -1.70 -1.09
N GLU A 65 -1.68 -1.55 -2.32
CA GLU A 65 -1.41 -2.67 -3.22
C GLU A 65 -0.32 -3.59 -2.63
N GLY A 66 0.75 -3.00 -2.09
CA GLY A 66 1.88 -3.71 -1.51
C GLY A 66 1.47 -4.55 -0.30
N ILE A 67 0.76 -3.96 0.67
CA ILE A 67 0.33 -4.71 1.85
C ILE A 67 -0.70 -5.78 1.51
N SER A 68 -1.58 -5.54 0.53
CA SER A 68 -2.59 -6.51 0.08
C SER A 68 -1.96 -7.70 -0.62
N SER A 69 -0.91 -7.45 -1.42
CA SER A 69 -0.12 -8.49 -2.08
C SER A 69 0.60 -9.39 -1.05
N VAL A 70 1.06 -8.82 0.07
CA VAL A 70 1.71 -9.59 1.15
C VAL A 70 0.71 -10.34 2.03
N LEU A 71 -0.37 -9.67 2.47
CA LEU A 71 -1.30 -10.23 3.46
C LEU A 71 -2.33 -11.18 2.84
N PHE A 72 -2.79 -10.88 1.63
CA PHE A 72 -3.91 -11.58 0.99
C PHE A 72 -3.50 -12.31 -0.29
N ALA A 73 -2.22 -12.22 -0.70
CA ALA A 73 -1.75 -12.73 -1.99
C ALA A 73 -2.64 -12.24 -3.15
N SER A 74 -3.15 -11.01 -3.05
CA SER A 74 -4.15 -10.45 -3.94
C SER A 74 -3.73 -9.08 -4.46
N ARG A 75 -4.13 -8.79 -5.70
CA ARG A 75 -3.92 -7.51 -6.39
C ARG A 75 -5.24 -6.75 -6.38
N LEU A 76 -5.27 -5.55 -5.78
CA LEU A 76 -6.49 -4.74 -5.70
C LEU A 76 -6.67 -3.83 -6.92
N GLY A 77 -5.63 -3.70 -7.74
CA GLY A 77 -5.67 -2.83 -8.92
C GLY A 77 -5.47 -1.35 -8.58
N CYS A 78 -4.87 -1.02 -7.43
CA CYS A 78 -4.61 0.37 -7.02
C CYS A 78 -3.73 1.12 -8.03
N LEU A 79 -2.91 0.39 -8.79
CA LEU A 79 -1.91 0.92 -9.72
C LEU A 79 -2.34 0.78 -11.19
N GLU A 80 -3.56 0.30 -11.46
CA GLU A 80 -4.09 0.24 -12.82
C GLU A 80 -4.47 1.65 -13.33
N PRO A 81 -4.51 1.89 -14.65
CA PRO A 81 -4.89 3.18 -15.21
C PRO A 81 -6.24 3.70 -14.66
N GLU A 82 -7.20 2.81 -14.51
CA GLU A 82 -8.49 3.03 -13.86
C GLU A 82 -8.53 2.26 -12.54
N VAL A 83 -8.58 2.99 -11.42
CA VAL A 83 -8.59 2.39 -10.09
C VAL A 83 -10.03 2.04 -9.70
N PRO A 84 -10.29 0.84 -9.15
CA PRO A 84 -11.63 0.49 -8.68
C PRO A 84 -12.16 1.47 -7.63
N GLN A 85 -13.44 1.87 -7.75
CA GLN A 85 -14.07 2.86 -6.88
C GLN A 85 -13.99 2.50 -5.38
N ASP A 86 -14.15 1.22 -5.05
CA ASP A 86 -14.08 0.75 -3.66
C ASP A 86 -12.66 0.94 -3.08
N THR A 87 -11.63 0.76 -3.92
CA THR A 87 -10.23 0.97 -3.55
C THR A 87 -9.95 2.44 -3.28
N GLU A 88 -10.44 3.34 -4.14
CA GLU A 88 -10.32 4.79 -3.91
C GLU A 88 -11.07 5.24 -2.65
N THR A 89 -12.25 4.67 -2.42
CA THR A 89 -13.04 4.93 -1.21
C THR A 89 -12.26 4.52 0.03
N PHE A 90 -11.67 3.33 0.02
CA PHE A 90 -10.88 2.83 1.15
C PHE A 90 -9.66 3.71 1.45
N ILE A 91 -8.88 4.10 0.43
CA ILE A 91 -7.73 5.01 0.59
C ILE A 91 -8.18 6.35 1.20
N ARG A 92 -9.30 6.90 0.70
CA ARG A 92 -9.87 8.15 1.21
C ARG A 92 -10.30 8.03 2.67
N SER A 93 -10.97 6.93 3.03
CA SER A 93 -11.41 6.66 4.41
C SER A 93 -10.24 6.58 5.38
N ILE A 94 -9.12 5.97 4.99
CA ILE A 94 -7.90 5.95 5.82
C ILE A 94 -7.36 7.37 6.03
N ASN A 95 -7.27 8.18 4.97
CA ASN A 95 -6.82 9.56 5.06
C ASN A 95 -7.73 10.39 5.98
N THR A 96 -9.05 10.28 5.81
CA THR A 96 -10.03 10.96 6.68
C THR A 96 -9.87 10.53 8.13
N MET A 97 -9.71 9.23 8.40
CA MET A 97 -9.52 8.72 9.76
C MET A 97 -8.29 9.34 10.43
N PHE A 98 -7.14 9.39 9.75
CA PHE A 98 -5.94 10.01 10.31
C PHE A 98 -6.09 11.52 10.54
N VAL A 99 -6.70 12.25 9.60
CA VAL A 99 -6.96 13.69 9.75
C VAL A 99 -7.87 13.94 10.95
N MET A 100 -8.94 13.16 11.11
CA MET A 100 -9.86 13.32 12.22
C MET A 100 -9.19 12.98 13.56
N THR A 101 -8.39 11.92 13.65
CA THR A 101 -7.67 11.57 14.88
C THR A 101 -6.73 12.69 15.32
N LEU A 102 -5.98 13.28 14.40
CA LEU A 102 -5.07 14.40 14.69
C LEU A 102 -5.80 15.68 15.15
N LEU A 103 -7.05 15.89 14.72
CA LEU A 103 -7.87 17.02 15.13
C LEU A 103 -8.54 16.82 16.51
N THR A 104 -8.71 15.56 16.92
CA THR A 104 -9.37 15.19 18.19
C THR A 104 -8.41 14.93 19.35
N MET A 105 -7.10 14.92 19.09
CA MET A 105 -6.03 14.82 20.10
C MET A 105 -5.53 16.20 20.48
#